data_AF-A0A849QC63-F1
#
_entry.id   AF-A0A849QC63-F1
#
_cell.length_a   1.000
_cell.length_b   1.000
_cell.length_c   1.000
_cell.angle_alpha   90.00
_cell.angle_beta   90.00
_cell.angle_gamma   90.00
#
_symmetry.space_group_name_H-M   'P 1'
#
loop_
_entity.id
_entity.type
_entity.pdbx_description
1 polymer ?
#
loop_
_entity_poly.entity_id
_entity_poly.type
_entity_poly.pdbx_seq_one_letter_code
_entity_poly.pdbx_strand_id
1 'polypeptide(L)' 'MSGSGKSSDSGEESHACPECGVSVVVEDIARGERVCGGCGLVLSDHRIDTGA' A
#
# COMPACT_ATOMS: atom_id res chain seq x y z
N MET A 1 -19.40 -0.46 38.16
CA MET A 1 -18.96 0.74 37.42
C MET A 1 -17.45 0.62 37.33
N SER A 2 -16.77 0.41 36.21
CA SER A 2 -17.08 0.57 34.79
C SER A 2 -16.10 -0.31 34.00
N GLY A 3 -16.54 -0.94 32.91
CA GLY A 3 -15.67 -1.63 31.97
C GLY A 3 -14.84 -0.62 31.15
N SER A 4 -13.62 -1.01 30.79
CA SER A 4 -12.77 -0.29 29.83
C SER A 4 -12.14 -1.33 28.90
N GLY A 5 -12.87 -1.61 27.81
CA GLY A 5 -12.31 -2.26 26.62
C GLY A 5 -12.17 -1.21 25.53
N LYS A 6 -10.95 -1.07 24.98
CA LYS A 6 -10.56 -0.46 23.69
C LYS A 6 -9.03 -0.39 23.72
N SER A 7 -8.28 -0.87 22.74
CA SER A 7 -8.59 -0.85 21.32
C SER A 7 -7.91 -2.04 20.65
N SER A 8 -8.62 -2.66 19.72
CA SER A 8 -8.06 -3.62 18.79
C SER A 8 -6.88 -2.98 18.07
N ASP A 9 -5.71 -3.54 18.32
CA ASP A 9 -4.56 -3.48 17.43
C ASP A 9 -4.93 -4.28 16.18
N SER A 10 -5.75 -3.67 15.33
CA SER A 10 -5.95 -4.13 13.96
C SER A 10 -4.87 -3.44 13.17
N GLY A 11 -3.75 -4.13 12.98
CA GLY A 11 -2.71 -3.77 12.02
C GLY A 11 -3.37 -3.58 10.67
N GLU A 12 -3.76 -2.35 10.39
CA GLU A 12 -4.18 -1.88 9.09
C GLU A 12 -2.89 -1.91 8.26
N GLU A 13 -2.65 -3.04 7.60
CA GLU A 13 -1.63 -3.16 6.56
C GLU A 13 -1.89 -2.00 5.61
N SER A 14 -1.09 -0.96 5.77
CA SER A 14 -1.47 0.37 5.30
C SER A 14 -1.38 0.35 3.78
N HIS A 15 -2.51 0.08 3.12
CA HIS A 15 -2.68 0.19 1.67
C HIS A 15 -2.53 1.66 1.19
N ALA A 16 -2.21 2.57 2.10
CA ALA A 16 -1.92 3.97 1.87
C ALA A 16 -0.44 4.18 1.53
N CYS A 17 -0.18 5.09 0.60
CA CYS A 17 1.16 5.51 0.25
C CYS A 17 1.88 6.09 1.48
N PRO A 18 3.10 5.63 1.81
CA PRO A 18 3.84 6.13 2.96
C PRO A 18 4.33 7.57 2.81
N GLU A 19 4.39 8.10 1.58
CA GLU A 19 4.82 9.47 1.32
C GLU A 19 3.70 10.50 1.46
N CYS A 20 2.54 10.23 0.89
CA CYS A 20 1.43 11.20 0.87
C CYS A 20 0.21 10.78 1.70
N GLY A 21 0.18 9.54 2.21
CA GLY A 21 -0.96 8.99 2.95
C GLY A 21 -2.16 8.62 2.06
N VAL A 22 -2.05 8.73 0.74
CA VAL A 22 -3.14 8.45 -0.19
C VAL A 22 -3.19 6.96 -0.51
N SER A 23 -4.38 6.35 -0.41
CA SER A 23 -4.64 4.92 -0.73
C SER A 23 -4.95 4.66 -2.20
N VAL A 24 -4.67 5.62 -3.07
CA VAL A 24 -4.89 5.51 -4.52
C VAL A 24 -3.63 4.94 -5.16
N VAL A 25 -3.77 3.75 -5.74
CA VAL A 25 -2.69 3.03 -6.40
C VAL A 25 -3.08 2.80 -7.86
N VAL A 26 -2.21 3.21 -8.77
CA VAL A 26 -2.30 3.04 -10.21
C VAL A 26 -1.30 1.97 -10.61
N GLU A 27 -1.77 0.94 -11.32
CA GLU A 27 -0.90 -0.12 -11.82
C GLU A 27 -0.52 0.18 -13.27
N ASP A 28 0.77 0.39 -13.53
CA ASP A 28 1.32 0.55 -14.87
C ASP A 28 1.52 -0.84 -15.48
N ILE A 29 0.52 -1.28 -16.25
CA ILE A 29 0.52 -2.56 -16.97
C ILE A 29 1.62 -2.66 -18.03
N ALA A 30 2.15 -1.54 -18.52
CA ALA A 30 3.21 -1.56 -19.54
C ALA A 30 4.57 -1.92 -18.93
N ARG A 31 4.75 -1.63 -17.64
CA ARG A 31 6.00 -1.88 -16.91
C ARG A 31 5.87 -2.89 -15.76
N GLY A 32 4.64 -3.23 -15.37
CA GLY A 32 4.35 -4.12 -14.24
C GLY A 32 4.64 -3.47 -12.89
N GLU A 33 4.50 -2.15 -12.76
CA GLU A 33 4.78 -1.42 -11.51
C GLU A 33 3.50 -0.84 -10.90
N ARG A 34 3.43 -0.81 -9.57
CA ARG A 34 2.36 -0.11 -8.83
C ARG A 34 2.87 1.23 -8.37
N VAL A 35 2.16 2.28 -8.73
CA VAL A 35 2.52 3.67 -8.46
C VAL A 35 1.39 4.35 -7.70
N CYS A 36 1.69 5.17 -6.72
CA CYS A 36 0.70 5.99 -6.03
C CYS A 36 0.14 7.03 -7.01
N GLY A 37 -1.16 7.04 -7.23
CA GLY A 37 -1.81 8.03 -8.11
C GLY A 37 -1.95 9.42 -7.47
N GLY A 38 -1.56 9.58 -6.21
CA GLY A 38 -1.58 10.87 -5.50
C GLY A 38 -0.28 11.65 -5.66
N CYS A 39 0.87 11.02 -5.38
CA CYS A 39 2.19 11.66 -5.45
C CYS A 39 3.11 11.12 -6.55
N GLY A 40 2.77 10.00 -7.19
CA GLY A 40 3.63 9.34 -8.18
C GLY A 40 4.69 8.41 -7.60
N LEU A 41 4.64 8.08 -6.30
CA LEU A 41 5.60 7.16 -5.66
C LEU A 41 5.41 5.73 -6.15
N VAL A 42 6.48 5.06 -6.60
CA VAL A 42 6.44 3.63 -6.92
C VAL A 42 6.35 2.81 -5.62
N LEU A 43 5.25 2.08 -5.45
CA LEU A 43 4.93 1.28 -4.27
C LEU A 43 5.47 -0.16 -4.36
N SER A 44 5.50 -0.74 -5.55
CA SER A 44 6.08 -2.08 -5.78
C SER A 44 6.36 -2.29 -7.26
N ASP A 45 7.50 -2.88 -7.60
CA ASP A 45 7.78 -3.40 -8.93
C ASP A 45 7.47 -4.90 -8.97
N HIS A 46 6.60 -5.33 -9.88
CA HIS A 46 6.36 -6.75 -10.13
C HIS A 46 7.34 -7.23 -11.20
N ARG A 47 8.63 -7.27 -10.86
CA ARG A 47 9.60 -8.00 -11.69
C ARG A 47 9.32 -9.48 -11.49
N ILE A 48 8.61 -10.06 -12.45
CA ILE A 48 8.50 -11.50 -12.60
C ILE A 48 9.93 -12.04 -12.77
N ASP A 49 10.49 -12.51 -11.67
CA ASP A 49 11.74 -13.27 -11.63
C ASP A 49 11.46 -14.68 -12.18
N THR A 50 11.20 -14.77 -13.49
CA THR A 50 11.39 -16.03 -14.21
C THR A 50 12.84 -16.06 -14.67
N GLY A 51 13.76 -16.13 -13.70
CA GLY A 51 15.14 -16.53 -13.94
C GLY A 51 15.14 -17.98 -14.45
N ALA A 52 15.56 -18.13 -15.71
CA ALA A 52 15.63 -19.38 -16.45
C ALA A 52 16.65 -20.37 -15.87
#